data_AF-A0A353GE78-F1
#
_entry.id   AF-A0A353GE78-F1
#
_cell.length_a   1.000
_cell.length_b   1.000
_cell.length_c   1.000
_cell.angle_alpha   90.00
_cell.angle_beta   90.00
_cell.angle_gamma   90.00
#
_symmetry.space_group_name_H-M   'P 1'
#
loop_
_entity.id
_entity.type
_entity.pdbx_description
1 polymer ?
#
loop_
_entity_poly.entity_id
_entity_poly.type
_entity_poly.pdbx_seq_one_letter_code
_entity_poly.pdbx_strand_id
1 'polypeptide(L)'
;MFVVIIGIVFLFCLIFAIFLVIHWLSARGRFMFLDNVVHDRAEIKAPWAEFRETAWSFFWFRFWFGQILGGLLLLFLFIAAIPMLVQALRPDEEGLSLALKIIQGSSNIAELQALTKGSSYFLFLALSFVLIFPTLIFWGVAETLLGDFIVPIMYLRRLRTWEAIGVFRAALMPGYVGGLVVYVIVRWILRIATGLIALLVILCTCCFCCLGFLPVVSSIALLPIAYFMRCYSLYYLEQYGPVWEVFPPKETLPPIHENPVLMV
;
A
#
# COMPACT_ATOMS: atom_id res chain seq x y z
N MET A 1 -22.21 4.97 -31.13
CA MET A 1 -22.00 3.85 -30.18
C MET A 1 -20.63 3.19 -30.35
N PHE A 2 -20.25 2.70 -31.53
CA PHE A 2 -18.96 2.03 -31.77
C PHE A 2 -17.71 2.89 -31.42
N VAL A 3 -17.68 4.15 -31.85
CA VAL A 3 -16.57 5.09 -31.53
C VAL A 3 -16.41 5.30 -30.02
N VAL A 4 -17.52 5.38 -29.28
CA VAL A 4 -17.51 5.56 -27.81
C VAL A 4 -16.95 4.31 -27.12
N ILE A 5 -17.35 3.12 -27.57
CA ILE A 5 -16.84 1.85 -27.05
C ILE A 5 -15.32 1.75 -27.28
N ILE A 6 -14.85 2.07 -28.48
CA ILE A 6 -13.42 2.08 -28.79
C ILE A 6 -12.66 3.05 -27.90
N GLY A 7 -13.19 4.27 -27.71
CA GLY A 7 -12.58 5.28 -26.83
C GLY A 7 -12.44 4.80 -25.38
N ILE A 8 -13.47 4.15 -24.84
CA ILE A 8 -13.45 3.60 -23.48
C ILE A 8 -12.42 2.47 -23.36
N VAL A 9 -12.41 1.53 -24.31
CA VAL A 9 -11.46 0.41 -24.31
C VAL A 9 -10.02 0.93 -24.40
N PHE A 10 -9.75 1.88 -25.28
CA PHE A 10 -8.43 2.49 -25.42
C PHE A 10 -7.99 3.19 -24.12
N LEU A 11 -8.85 4.01 -23.53
CA LEU A 11 -8.56 4.69 -22.27
C LEU A 11 -8.28 3.70 -21.13
N PHE A 12 -9.07 2.64 -21.04
CA PHE A 12 -8.86 1.57 -20.05
C PHE A 12 -7.50 0.89 -20.24
N CYS A 13 -7.17 0.49 -21.49
CA CYS A 13 -5.87 -0.10 -21.80
C CYS A 13 -4.71 0.84 -21.46
N LEU A 14 -4.85 2.14 -21.75
CA LEU A 14 -3.84 3.15 -21.43
C LEU A 14 -3.64 3.29 -19.92
N ILE A 15 -4.72 3.44 -19.15
CA ILE A 15 -4.66 3.53 -17.69
C ILE A 15 -4.03 2.27 -17.09
N PHE A 16 -4.40 1.09 -17.58
CA PHE A 16 -3.85 -0.17 -17.13
C PHE A 16 -2.35 -0.28 -17.44
N ALA A 17 -1.91 0.13 -18.64
CA ALA A 17 -0.50 0.16 -19.00
C ALA A 17 0.30 1.11 -18.10
N ILE A 18 -0.21 2.31 -17.85
CA ILE A 18 0.42 3.28 -16.93
C ILE A 18 0.52 2.71 -15.52
N PHE A 19 -0.55 2.10 -15.02
CA PHE A 19 -0.56 1.43 -13.72
C PHE A 19 0.55 0.37 -13.62
N LEU A 20 0.66 -0.53 -14.62
CA LEU A 20 1.70 -1.56 -14.65
C LEU A 20 3.11 -0.95 -14.66
N VAL A 21 3.33 0.08 -15.47
CA VAL A 21 4.63 0.77 -15.56
C VAL A 21 4.99 1.40 -14.23
N ILE A 22 4.07 2.13 -13.57
CA ILE A 22 4.32 2.73 -12.25
C ILE A 22 4.63 1.64 -11.21
N HIS A 23 3.89 0.54 -11.25
CA HIS A 23 4.04 -0.55 -10.29
C HIS A 23 5.37 -1.29 -10.47
N TRP A 24 5.81 -1.47 -11.72
CA TRP A 24 7.12 -2.00 -12.10
C TRP A 24 8.26 -1.05 -11.72
N LEU A 25 8.10 0.23 -12.02
CA LEU A 25 9.08 1.28 -11.68
C LEU A 25 9.26 1.37 -10.16
N SER A 26 8.18 1.26 -9.38
CA SER A 26 8.23 1.23 -7.92
C SER A 26 9.02 0.02 -7.40
N ALA A 27 8.88 -1.16 -8.00
CA ALA A 27 9.65 -2.33 -7.62
C ALA A 27 11.15 -2.10 -7.83
N ARG A 28 11.54 -1.56 -9.00
CA ARG A 28 12.94 -1.24 -9.31
C ARG A 28 13.51 -0.14 -8.42
N GLY A 29 12.74 0.92 -8.23
CA GLY A 29 13.13 2.07 -7.41
C GLY A 29 13.43 1.68 -5.96
N ARG A 30 12.72 0.70 -5.39
CA ARG A 30 12.99 0.22 -4.02
C ARG A 30 14.37 -0.42 -3.86
N PHE A 31 14.82 -1.23 -4.83
CA PHE A 31 16.16 -1.84 -4.79
C PHE A 31 17.26 -0.84 -5.07
N MET A 32 17.06 0.05 -6.05
CA MET A 32 17.99 1.14 -6.34
C MET A 32 18.14 2.09 -5.14
N PHE A 33 17.04 2.46 -4.50
CA PHE A 33 17.08 3.33 -3.33
C PHE A 33 17.74 2.65 -2.14
N LEU A 34 17.43 1.38 -1.89
CA LEU A 34 18.10 0.59 -0.85
C LEU A 34 19.62 0.56 -1.08
N ASP A 35 20.06 0.25 -2.29
CA ASP A 35 21.49 0.14 -2.62
C ASP A 35 22.24 1.46 -2.35
N ASN A 36 21.63 2.58 -2.72
CA ASN A 36 22.15 3.93 -2.47
C ASN A 36 22.20 4.26 -0.98
N VAL A 37 21.18 3.87 -0.20
CA VAL A 37 21.15 4.08 1.26
C VAL A 37 22.23 3.26 1.97
N VAL A 38 22.45 2.02 1.52
CA VAL A 38 23.42 1.11 2.17
C VAL A 38 24.86 1.56 1.96
N HIS A 39 25.16 2.10 0.77
CA HIS A 39 26.52 2.48 0.40
C HIS A 39 26.79 3.97 0.37
N ASP A 40 25.83 4.78 0.84
CA ASP A 40 25.90 6.25 0.84
C ASP A 40 26.34 6.84 -0.51
N ARG A 41 25.70 6.38 -1.60
CA ARG A 41 25.98 6.81 -2.98
C ARG A 41 24.71 7.26 -3.69
N ALA A 42 24.87 7.90 -4.84
CA ALA A 42 23.78 8.37 -5.70
C ALA A 42 23.87 7.78 -7.11
N GLU A 43 23.99 6.45 -7.19
CA GLU A 43 24.08 5.71 -8.43
C GLU A 43 22.71 5.19 -8.90
N ILE A 44 22.44 5.39 -10.19
CA ILE A 44 21.20 4.92 -10.81
C ILE A 44 21.49 3.68 -11.66
N LYS A 45 22.46 3.76 -12.58
CA LYS A 45 22.64 2.78 -13.66
C LYS A 45 23.07 1.40 -13.16
N ALA A 46 24.04 1.32 -12.26
CA ALA A 46 24.58 0.05 -11.76
C ALA A 46 23.53 -0.76 -10.98
N PRO A 47 22.96 -0.25 -9.86
CA PRO A 47 21.94 -0.99 -9.12
C PRO A 47 20.67 -1.25 -9.94
N TRP A 48 20.30 -0.36 -10.87
CA TRP A 48 19.16 -0.60 -11.74
C TRP A 48 19.34 -1.86 -12.60
N ALA A 49 20.53 -2.07 -13.15
CA ALA A 49 20.84 -3.25 -13.97
C ALA A 49 20.99 -4.51 -13.11
N GLU A 50 21.68 -4.40 -11.99
CA GLU A 50 22.07 -5.51 -11.14
C GLU A 50 20.88 -6.18 -10.44
N PHE A 51 19.94 -5.40 -9.89
CA PHE A 51 18.76 -5.94 -9.19
C PHE A 51 17.58 -6.24 -10.10
N ARG A 52 17.81 -6.36 -11.43
CA ARG A 52 16.75 -6.54 -12.42
C ARG A 52 15.87 -7.76 -12.15
N GLU A 53 16.49 -8.91 -11.93
CA GLU A 53 15.76 -10.17 -11.78
C GLU A 53 15.04 -10.24 -10.44
N THR A 54 15.70 -9.79 -9.37
CA THR A 54 15.16 -9.70 -8.02
C THR A 54 13.95 -8.75 -7.97
N ALA A 55 14.06 -7.58 -8.60
CA ALA A 55 12.95 -6.63 -8.73
C ALA A 55 11.80 -7.16 -9.59
N TRP A 56 12.10 -7.96 -10.62
CA TRP A 56 11.10 -8.60 -11.48
C TRP A 56 10.26 -9.63 -10.71
N SER A 57 10.91 -10.48 -9.90
CA SER A 57 10.21 -11.41 -8.99
C SER A 57 9.31 -10.65 -8.02
N PHE A 58 9.82 -9.56 -7.42
CA PHE A 58 9.08 -8.75 -6.46
C PHE A 58 7.85 -8.07 -7.10
N PHE A 59 8.02 -7.51 -8.30
CA PHE A 59 6.94 -6.88 -9.05
C PHE A 59 5.77 -7.84 -9.28
N TRP A 60 6.04 -9.02 -9.84
CA TRP A 60 4.98 -9.98 -10.16
C TRP A 60 4.30 -10.53 -8.92
N PHE A 61 5.07 -10.84 -7.87
CA PHE A 61 4.52 -11.23 -6.59
C PHE A 61 3.51 -10.19 -6.10
N ARG A 62 3.95 -8.93 -6.00
CA ARG A 62 3.17 -7.84 -5.41
C ARG A 62 1.94 -7.52 -6.24
N PHE A 63 2.09 -7.53 -7.56
CA PHE A 63 0.98 -7.36 -8.50
C PHE A 63 -0.07 -8.46 -8.31
N TRP A 64 0.30 -9.74 -8.41
CA TRP A 64 -0.65 -10.84 -8.28
C TRP A 64 -1.26 -10.94 -6.88
N PHE A 65 -0.47 -10.71 -5.83
CA PHE A 65 -0.97 -10.68 -4.47
C PHE A 65 -2.07 -9.61 -4.31
N GLY A 66 -1.89 -8.43 -4.91
CA GLY A 66 -2.90 -7.37 -4.92
C GLY A 66 -4.12 -7.65 -5.76
N GLN A 67 -3.92 -8.19 -6.96
CA GLN A 67 -5.03 -8.54 -7.84
C GLN A 67 -5.87 -9.68 -7.27
N ILE A 68 -5.26 -10.69 -6.64
CA ILE A 68 -5.98 -11.80 -6.02
C ILE A 68 -6.78 -11.29 -4.83
N LEU A 69 -6.14 -10.55 -3.90
CA LEU A 69 -6.84 -10.06 -2.71
C LEU A 69 -7.94 -9.06 -3.05
N GLY A 70 -7.65 -8.07 -3.90
CA GLY A 70 -8.62 -7.08 -4.35
C GLY A 70 -9.72 -7.69 -5.23
N GLY A 71 -9.36 -8.62 -6.11
CA GLY A 71 -10.31 -9.33 -6.97
C GLY A 71 -11.30 -10.18 -6.18
N LEU A 72 -10.84 -10.89 -5.14
CA LEU A 72 -11.72 -11.64 -4.24
C LEU A 72 -12.68 -10.73 -3.48
N LEU A 73 -12.21 -9.58 -3.00
CA LEU A 73 -13.06 -8.58 -2.35
C LEU A 73 -14.11 -8.02 -3.32
N LEU A 74 -13.71 -7.65 -4.54
CA LEU A 74 -14.63 -7.15 -5.57
C LEU A 74 -15.65 -8.21 -6.00
N LEU A 75 -15.23 -9.46 -6.15
CA LEU A 75 -16.11 -10.58 -6.45
C LEU A 75 -17.14 -10.79 -5.34
N PHE A 76 -16.72 -10.73 -4.08
CA PHE A 76 -17.62 -10.81 -2.93
C PHE A 76 -18.64 -9.66 -2.93
N LEU A 77 -18.18 -8.41 -3.11
CA LEU A 77 -19.05 -7.23 -3.16
C LEU A 77 -20.04 -7.32 -4.33
N PHE A 78 -19.59 -7.83 -5.49
CA PHE A 78 -20.46 -8.07 -6.64
C PHE A 78 -21.55 -9.10 -6.31
N ILE A 79 -21.19 -10.26 -5.75
CA ILE A 79 -22.16 -11.30 -5.36
C ILE A 79 -23.15 -10.76 -4.31
N ALA A 80 -22.66 -10.02 -3.32
CA ALA A 80 -23.49 -9.42 -2.28
C ALA A 80 -24.41 -8.29 -2.82
N ALA A 81 -24.04 -7.64 -3.92
CA ALA A 81 -24.86 -6.62 -4.58
C ALA A 81 -25.98 -7.20 -5.46
N ILE A 82 -25.88 -8.47 -5.92
CA ILE A 82 -26.93 -9.12 -6.73
C ILE A 82 -28.31 -9.10 -6.04
N PRO A 83 -28.48 -9.58 -4.79
CA PRO A 83 -29.79 -9.56 -4.15
C PRO A 83 -30.32 -8.14 -3.93
N MET A 84 -29.43 -7.15 -3.77
CA MET A 84 -29.80 -5.73 -3.70
C MET A 84 -30.32 -5.22 -5.04
N LEU A 85 -29.62 -5.53 -6.13
CA LEU A 85 -30.05 -5.19 -7.49
C LEU A 85 -31.37 -5.87 -7.85
N VAL A 86 -31.56 -7.13 -7.48
CA VAL A 86 -32.83 -7.85 -7.68
C VAL A 86 -33.97 -7.18 -6.93
N GLN A 87 -33.75 -6.74 -5.68
CA GLN A 87 -34.76 -5.99 -4.93
C GLN A 87 -35.07 -4.62 -5.55
N ALA A 88 -34.06 -3.92 -6.08
CA ALA A 88 -34.22 -2.62 -6.72
C ALA A 88 -34.89 -2.69 -8.11
N LEU A 89 -34.68 -3.79 -8.85
CA LEU A 89 -35.25 -4.00 -10.17
C LEU A 89 -36.63 -4.66 -10.15
N ARG A 90 -37.08 -5.21 -9.01
CA ARG A 90 -38.46 -5.67 -8.88
C ARG A 90 -39.37 -4.44 -9.08
N PRO A 91 -40.19 -4.41 -10.14
CA PRO A 91 -41.13 -3.31 -10.33
C PRO A 91 -42.00 -3.22 -9.08
N ASP A 92 -42.25 -2.00 -8.61
CA ASP A 92 -43.19 -1.73 -7.53
C ASP A 92 -44.60 -2.21 -7.97
N GLU A 93 -44.88 -3.49 -7.81
CA GLU A 93 -46.27 -3.99 -7.71
C GLU A 93 -46.97 -3.41 -6.48
N GLU A 94 -46.28 -2.59 -5.70
CA GLU A 94 -46.82 -1.69 -4.69
C GLU A 94 -47.92 -0.79 -5.24
N GLY A 95 -47.93 -0.39 -6.53
CA GLY A 95 -49.04 0.38 -7.10
C GLY A 95 -50.38 -0.37 -7.15
N LEU A 96 -50.35 -1.63 -7.58
CA LEU A 96 -51.55 -2.49 -7.68
C LEU A 96 -51.95 -3.08 -6.32
N SER A 97 -50.96 -3.38 -5.47
CA SER A 97 -51.20 -3.87 -4.12
C SER A 97 -51.54 -2.76 -3.10
N LEU A 98 -51.16 -1.49 -3.31
CA LEU A 98 -51.70 -0.35 -2.54
C LEU A 98 -53.19 -0.17 -2.80
N ALA A 99 -53.62 -0.27 -4.07
CA ALA A 99 -55.03 -0.18 -4.43
C ALA A 99 -55.84 -1.31 -3.74
N LEU A 100 -55.32 -2.54 -3.73
CA LEU A 100 -55.94 -3.67 -3.00
C LEU A 100 -55.83 -3.56 -1.46
N LYS A 101 -54.75 -3.00 -0.91
CA LYS A 101 -54.54 -2.81 0.54
C LYS A 101 -55.36 -1.65 1.13
N ILE A 102 -55.62 -0.58 0.37
CA ILE A 102 -56.58 0.48 0.72
C ILE A 102 -58.00 -0.11 0.78
N ILE A 103 -58.34 -1.02 -0.14
CA ILE A 103 -59.64 -1.73 -0.14
C ILE A 103 -59.76 -2.71 1.04
N GLN A 104 -58.67 -3.35 1.49
CA GLN A 104 -58.68 -4.34 2.58
C GLN A 104 -58.34 -3.80 3.99
N GLY A 105 -58.08 -2.50 4.16
CA GLY A 105 -57.92 -1.88 5.48
C GLY A 105 -56.79 -2.45 6.35
N SER A 106 -55.67 -2.88 5.75
CA SER A 106 -54.54 -3.47 6.47
C SER A 106 -53.28 -2.59 6.39
N SER A 107 -53.08 -1.75 7.41
CA SER A 107 -51.94 -0.84 7.55
C SER A 107 -50.62 -1.55 7.91
N ASN A 108 -50.69 -2.73 8.54
CA ASN A 108 -49.53 -3.37 9.17
C ASN A 108 -48.49 -3.93 8.16
N ILE A 109 -48.90 -4.26 6.94
CA ILE A 109 -48.05 -5.00 5.99
C ILE A 109 -47.15 -4.08 5.14
N ALA A 110 -47.57 -2.83 4.89
CA ALA A 110 -46.79 -1.85 4.14
C ALA A 110 -45.59 -1.34 4.94
N GLU A 111 -45.78 -1.09 6.25
CA GLU A 111 -44.70 -0.70 7.16
C GLU A 111 -43.65 -1.81 7.33
N LEU A 112 -44.06 -3.07 7.42
CA LEU A 112 -43.17 -4.23 7.46
C LEU A 112 -42.29 -4.35 6.21
N GLN A 113 -42.83 -4.05 5.02
CA GLN A 113 -42.08 -4.13 3.76
C GLN A 113 -41.03 -3.01 3.65
N ALA A 114 -41.36 -1.78 4.07
CA ALA A 114 -40.41 -0.66 4.11
C ALA A 114 -39.26 -0.91 5.12
N LEU A 115 -39.58 -1.45 6.30
CA LEU A 115 -38.59 -1.87 7.31
C LEU A 115 -37.65 -2.97 6.80
N THR A 116 -38.18 -3.95 6.04
CA THR A 116 -37.40 -5.07 5.51
C THR A 116 -36.44 -4.63 4.41
N LYS A 117 -36.87 -3.72 3.51
CA LYS A 117 -35.99 -3.11 2.49
C LYS A 117 -34.88 -2.28 3.15
N GLY A 118 -35.19 -1.42 4.12
CA GLY A 118 -34.19 -0.62 4.84
C GLY A 118 -33.14 -1.46 5.58
N SER A 119 -33.58 -2.56 6.20
CA SER A 119 -32.71 -3.49 6.93
C SER A 119 -31.69 -4.20 6.03
N SER A 120 -32.06 -4.58 4.79
CA SER A 120 -31.16 -5.28 3.87
C SER A 120 -30.01 -4.39 3.37
N TYR A 121 -30.26 -3.11 3.09
CA TYR A 121 -29.21 -2.15 2.72
C TYR A 121 -28.24 -1.88 3.88
N PHE A 122 -28.77 -1.75 5.10
CA PHE A 122 -27.94 -1.57 6.30
C PHE A 122 -27.05 -2.78 6.57
N LEU A 123 -27.58 -3.99 6.44
CA LEU A 123 -26.82 -5.24 6.57
C LEU A 123 -25.73 -5.37 5.51
N PHE A 124 -26.01 -5.01 4.25
CA PHE A 124 -25.02 -5.03 3.18
C PHE A 124 -23.88 -4.04 3.46
N LEU A 125 -24.20 -2.81 3.87
CA LEU A 125 -23.19 -1.80 4.20
C LEU A 125 -22.34 -2.24 5.40
N ALA A 126 -22.97 -2.76 6.44
CA ALA A 126 -22.28 -3.27 7.63
C ALA A 126 -21.36 -4.45 7.28
N LEU A 127 -21.85 -5.42 6.50
CA LEU A 127 -21.05 -6.58 6.07
C LEU A 127 -19.88 -6.16 5.16
N SER A 128 -20.12 -5.20 4.26
CA SER A 128 -19.07 -4.64 3.40
C SER A 128 -18.00 -3.96 4.24
N PHE A 129 -18.37 -3.15 5.23
CA PHE A 129 -17.42 -2.51 6.14
C PHE A 129 -16.60 -3.56 6.92
N VAL A 130 -17.26 -4.57 7.47
CA VAL A 130 -16.63 -5.66 8.24
C VAL A 130 -15.62 -6.46 7.41
N LEU A 131 -15.76 -6.53 6.08
CA LEU A 131 -14.83 -7.26 5.20
C LEU A 131 -13.77 -6.35 4.57
N ILE A 132 -14.14 -5.14 4.18
CA ILE A 132 -13.22 -4.17 3.58
C ILE A 132 -12.14 -3.78 4.60
N PHE A 133 -12.51 -3.46 5.84
CA PHE A 133 -11.54 -2.99 6.83
C PHE A 133 -10.43 -4.00 7.12
N PRO A 134 -10.71 -5.26 7.48
CA PRO A 134 -9.69 -6.27 7.69
C PRO A 134 -8.87 -6.55 6.43
N THR A 135 -9.49 -6.54 5.25
CA THR A 135 -8.77 -6.76 3.98
C THR A 135 -7.77 -5.64 3.71
N LEU A 136 -8.17 -4.38 3.93
CA LEU A 136 -7.27 -3.22 3.81
C LEU A 136 -6.15 -3.25 4.84
N ILE A 137 -6.48 -3.64 6.08
CA ILE A 137 -5.47 -3.77 7.13
C ILE A 137 -4.45 -4.84 6.76
N PHE A 138 -4.93 -6.03 6.38
CA PHE A 138 -4.08 -7.14 5.94
C PHE A 138 -3.20 -6.76 4.75
N TRP A 139 -3.78 -6.10 3.73
CA TRP A 139 -3.04 -5.58 2.59
C TRP A 139 -1.95 -4.60 3.01
N GLY A 140 -2.27 -3.63 3.87
CA GLY A 140 -1.33 -2.64 4.36
C GLY A 140 -0.19 -3.26 5.16
N VAL A 141 -0.48 -4.27 5.99
CA VAL A 141 0.54 -4.97 6.78
C VAL A 141 1.44 -5.75 5.84
N ALA A 142 0.86 -6.51 4.90
CA ALA A 142 1.62 -7.26 3.91
C ALA A 142 2.53 -6.34 3.08
N GLU A 143 2.03 -5.24 2.51
CA GLU A 143 2.84 -4.27 1.75
C GLU A 143 3.95 -3.63 2.60
N THR A 144 3.69 -3.40 3.89
CA THR A 144 4.71 -2.90 4.83
C THR A 144 5.82 -3.94 5.01
N LEU A 145 5.48 -5.18 5.33
CA LEU A 145 6.45 -6.25 5.53
C LEU A 145 7.22 -6.55 4.23
N LEU A 146 6.53 -6.58 3.09
CA LEU A 146 7.13 -6.78 1.78
C LEU A 146 8.17 -5.70 1.46
N GLY A 147 7.79 -4.42 1.60
CA GLY A 147 8.69 -3.31 1.29
C GLY A 147 9.84 -3.14 2.28
N ASP A 148 9.56 -3.31 3.57
CA ASP A 148 10.51 -2.96 4.62
C ASP A 148 11.46 -4.11 4.95
N PHE A 149 11.01 -5.37 4.89
CA PHE A 149 11.82 -6.54 5.29
C PHE A 149 12.13 -7.49 4.15
N ILE A 150 11.15 -7.81 3.30
CA ILE A 150 11.39 -8.76 2.21
C ILE A 150 12.34 -8.17 1.17
N VAL A 151 12.22 -6.88 0.82
CA VAL A 151 13.15 -6.21 -0.12
C VAL A 151 14.61 -6.25 0.38
N PRO A 152 14.96 -5.86 1.63
CA PRO A 152 16.34 -6.01 2.11
C PRO A 152 16.82 -7.48 2.14
N ILE A 153 15.97 -8.44 2.53
CA ILE A 153 16.36 -9.86 2.52
C ILE A 153 16.66 -10.33 1.10
N MET A 154 15.82 -9.94 0.13
CA MET A 154 16.03 -10.22 -1.29
C MET A 154 17.32 -9.57 -1.82
N TYR A 155 17.64 -8.36 -1.34
CA TYR A 155 18.87 -7.64 -1.68
C TYR A 155 20.13 -8.36 -1.16
N LEU A 156 20.14 -8.75 0.11
CA LEU A 156 21.28 -9.42 0.74
C LEU A 156 21.53 -10.82 0.16
N ARG A 157 20.47 -11.60 -0.07
CA ARG A 157 20.59 -13.03 -0.40
C ARG A 157 20.34 -13.37 -1.86
N ARG A 158 19.94 -12.39 -2.69
CA ARG A 158 19.61 -12.56 -4.12
C ARG A 158 18.55 -13.64 -4.39
N LEU A 159 17.59 -13.77 -3.48
CA LEU A 159 16.54 -14.79 -3.54
C LEU A 159 15.29 -14.29 -4.28
N ARG A 160 14.43 -15.24 -4.68
CA ARG A 160 13.07 -14.94 -5.13
C ARG A 160 12.19 -14.51 -3.95
N THR A 161 11.10 -13.80 -4.24
CA THR A 161 10.24 -13.23 -3.20
C THR A 161 9.64 -14.28 -2.26
N TRP A 162 9.22 -15.43 -2.77
CA TRP A 162 8.66 -16.52 -1.95
C TRP A 162 9.69 -17.15 -1.00
N GLU A 163 10.93 -17.30 -1.46
CA GLU A 163 12.04 -17.83 -0.65
C GLU A 163 12.42 -16.83 0.45
N ALA A 164 12.49 -15.54 0.10
CA ALA A 164 12.75 -14.47 1.07
C ALA A 164 11.67 -14.39 2.16
N ILE A 165 10.40 -14.64 1.83
CA ILE A 165 9.33 -14.75 2.83
C ILE A 165 9.52 -15.97 3.73
N GLY A 166 9.93 -17.12 3.17
CA GLY A 166 10.27 -18.30 3.95
C GLY A 166 11.38 -18.03 4.97
N VAL A 167 12.44 -17.36 4.52
CA VAL A 167 13.56 -16.93 5.37
C VAL A 167 13.12 -15.93 6.43
N PHE A 168 12.35 -14.90 6.05
CA PHE A 168 11.78 -13.93 6.99
C PHE A 168 10.93 -14.61 8.06
N ARG A 169 10.05 -15.52 7.65
CA ARG A 169 9.16 -16.26 8.54
C ARG A 169 9.94 -17.12 9.53
N ALA A 170 10.94 -17.85 9.04
CA ALA A 170 11.79 -18.71 9.86
C ALA A 170 12.64 -17.90 10.85
N ALA A 171 13.12 -16.73 10.46
CA ALA A 171 13.98 -15.90 11.29
C ALA A 171 13.22 -15.05 12.32
N LEU A 172 12.08 -14.43 11.95
CA LEU A 172 11.42 -13.41 12.79
C LEU A 172 10.16 -13.90 13.53
N MET A 173 9.45 -14.93 13.06
CA MET A 173 8.28 -15.44 13.78
C MET A 173 8.57 -16.13 15.13
N PRO A 174 9.69 -16.85 15.34
CA PRO A 174 9.93 -17.47 16.63
C PRO A 174 10.38 -16.43 17.66
N GLY A 175 9.45 -15.97 18.51
CA GLY A 175 9.75 -15.22 19.74
C GLY A 175 9.69 -13.69 19.66
N TYR A 176 9.61 -13.09 18.46
CA TYR A 176 9.73 -11.63 18.28
C TYR A 176 8.49 -10.96 17.66
N VAL A 177 7.35 -11.65 17.61
CA VAL A 177 6.11 -11.11 17.02
C VAL A 177 5.65 -9.81 17.70
N GLY A 178 5.82 -9.69 19.01
CA GLY A 178 5.48 -8.46 19.75
C GLY A 178 6.27 -7.24 19.26
N GLY A 179 7.58 -7.40 19.05
CA GLY A 179 8.41 -6.35 18.48
C GLY A 179 7.97 -5.97 17.06
N LEU A 180 7.58 -6.96 16.26
CA LEU A 180 7.13 -6.73 14.87
C LEU A 180 5.80 -5.96 14.85
N VAL A 181 4.88 -6.26 15.76
CA VAL A 181 3.62 -5.52 15.89
C VAL A 181 3.88 -4.06 16.25
N VAL A 182 4.75 -3.80 17.24
CA VAL A 182 5.15 -2.43 17.61
C VAL A 182 5.79 -1.71 16.43
N TYR A 183 6.70 -2.36 15.71
CA TYR A 183 7.31 -1.81 14.50
C TYR A 183 6.26 -1.41 13.46
N VAL A 184 5.27 -2.28 13.17
CA VAL A 184 4.22 -2.00 12.19
C VAL A 184 3.37 -0.81 12.61
N ILE A 185 2.99 -0.74 13.90
CA ILE A 185 2.22 0.39 14.45
C ILE A 185 3.00 1.70 14.29
N VAL A 186 4.25 1.75 14.74
CA VAL A 186 5.11 2.94 14.61
C VAL A 186 5.26 3.32 13.14
N ARG A 187 5.47 2.34 12.26
CA ARG A 187 5.63 2.58 10.82
C ARG A 187 4.38 3.16 10.18
N TRP A 188 3.19 2.71 10.59
CA TRP A 188 1.93 3.24 10.10
C TRP A 188 1.67 4.66 10.60
N ILE A 189 1.97 4.94 11.88
CA ILE A 189 1.91 6.31 12.43
C ILE A 189 2.81 7.25 11.62
N LEU A 190 4.05 6.83 11.37
CA LEU A 190 5.01 7.63 10.58
C LEU A 190 4.55 7.86 9.13
N ARG A 191 3.95 6.84 8.49
CA ARG A 191 3.37 6.99 7.13
C ARG A 191 2.17 7.94 7.11
N ILE A 192 1.27 7.83 8.09
CA ILE A 192 0.11 8.73 8.21
C ILE A 192 0.60 10.16 8.46
N ALA A 193 1.54 10.37 9.38
CA ALA A 193 2.12 11.69 9.66
C ALA A 193 2.77 12.31 8.41
N THR A 194 3.56 11.54 7.68
CA THR A 194 4.18 12.00 6.42
C THR A 194 3.12 12.36 5.38
N GLY A 195 2.05 11.55 5.26
CA GLY A 195 0.92 11.81 4.37
C GLY A 195 0.14 13.07 4.73
N LEU A 196 -0.10 13.33 6.03
CA LEU A 196 -0.76 14.54 6.52
C LEU A 196 0.09 15.79 6.27
N ILE A 197 1.40 15.73 6.51
CA ILE A 197 2.32 16.83 6.22
C ILE A 197 2.32 17.12 4.71
N ALA A 198 2.42 16.09 3.87
CA ALA A 198 2.37 16.24 2.42
C ALA A 198 1.04 16.85 1.95
N LEU A 199 -0.09 16.40 2.51
CA LEU A 199 -1.42 16.95 2.21
C LEU A 199 -1.53 18.43 2.61
N LEU A 200 -1.04 18.79 3.80
CA LEU A 200 -1.04 20.18 4.26
C LEU A 200 -0.17 21.06 3.36
N VAL A 201 1.02 20.60 2.97
CA VAL A 201 1.88 21.31 2.02
C VAL A 201 1.15 21.52 0.69
N ILE A 202 0.51 20.47 0.15
CA ILE A 202 -0.28 20.56 -1.09
C ILE A 202 -1.39 21.61 -0.96
N LEU A 203 -2.19 21.54 0.11
CA LEU A 203 -3.29 22.47 0.34
C LEU A 203 -2.78 23.93 0.48
N CYS A 204 -1.68 24.14 1.19
CA CYS A 204 -1.04 25.45 1.29
C CYS A 204 -0.52 25.94 -0.07
N THR A 205 0.13 25.09 -0.86
CA THR A 205 0.61 25.46 -2.21
C THR A 205 -0.52 25.74 -3.21
N CYS A 206 -1.66 25.07 -3.07
CA CYS A 206 -2.87 25.35 -3.85
C CYS A 206 -3.47 26.72 -3.54
N CYS A 207 -3.21 27.30 -2.37
CA CYS A 207 -3.64 28.66 -2.02
C CYS A 207 -2.63 29.74 -2.49
N PHE A 208 -1.35 29.38 -2.67
CA PHE A 208 -0.30 30.24 -3.24
C PHE A 208 -0.18 30.01 -4.77
N CYS A 209 -1.31 30.11 -5.49
CA CYS A 209 -1.59 29.65 -6.86
C CYS A 209 -0.56 29.92 -7.99
N CYS A 210 0.55 30.63 -7.79
CA CYS A 210 1.46 31.00 -8.88
C CYS A 210 2.97 30.77 -8.61
N LEU A 211 3.41 30.39 -7.40
CA LEU A 211 4.84 30.10 -7.12
C LEU A 211 5.14 28.61 -6.87
N GLY A 212 4.10 27.77 -6.73
CA GLY A 212 4.20 26.37 -6.29
C GLY A 212 4.44 25.32 -7.37
N PHE A 213 4.80 25.70 -8.60
CA PHE A 213 5.09 24.75 -9.69
C PHE A 213 6.47 24.06 -9.56
N LEU A 214 7.07 24.04 -8.37
CA LEU A 214 8.33 23.34 -8.13
C LEU A 214 8.08 22.01 -7.38
N PRO A 215 7.76 20.92 -8.09
CA PRO A 215 7.82 19.55 -7.53
C PRO A 215 9.21 19.19 -6.98
N VAL A 216 10.22 20.02 -7.28
CA VAL A 216 11.57 19.91 -6.71
C VAL A 216 11.59 20.21 -5.21
N VAL A 217 10.82 21.19 -4.71
CA VAL A 217 10.84 21.55 -3.27
C VAL A 217 10.20 20.46 -2.42
N SER A 218 9.08 19.89 -2.89
CA SER A 218 8.44 18.76 -2.20
C SER A 218 9.33 17.51 -2.22
N SER A 219 10.06 17.28 -3.32
CA SER A 219 11.01 16.17 -3.42
C SER A 219 12.16 16.30 -2.41
N ILE A 220 12.76 17.49 -2.27
CA ILE A 220 13.86 17.74 -1.33
C ILE A 220 13.38 17.65 0.13
N ALA A 221 12.18 18.14 0.45
CA ALA A 221 11.64 18.08 1.80
C ALA A 221 11.30 16.65 2.25
N LEU A 222 10.85 15.78 1.33
CA LEU A 222 10.46 14.40 1.65
C LEU A 222 11.64 13.41 1.61
N LEU A 223 12.75 13.77 0.96
CA LEU A 223 13.94 12.92 0.85
C LEU A 223 14.51 12.47 2.20
N PRO A 224 14.72 13.36 3.21
CA PRO A 224 15.19 12.94 4.54
C PRO A 224 14.26 11.93 5.21
N ILE A 225 12.95 12.09 5.03
CA ILE A 225 11.95 11.18 5.58
C ILE A 225 12.04 9.82 4.89
N ALA A 226 12.13 9.79 3.55
CA ALA A 226 12.29 8.54 2.80
C ALA A 226 13.57 7.79 3.20
N TYR A 227 14.67 8.52 3.38
CA TYR A 227 15.94 7.97 3.86
C TYR A 227 15.79 7.38 5.26
N PHE A 228 15.24 8.15 6.20
CA PHE A 228 14.97 7.70 7.58
C PHE A 228 14.10 6.44 7.62
N MET A 229 13.01 6.40 6.85
CA MET A 229 12.11 5.25 6.78
C MET A 229 12.83 3.98 6.30
N ARG A 230 13.82 4.14 5.41
CA ARG A 230 14.60 3.02 4.92
C ARG A 230 15.62 2.56 5.96
N CYS A 231 16.41 3.47 6.53
CA CYS A 231 17.38 3.13 7.57
C CYS A 231 16.70 2.52 8.80
N TYR A 232 15.54 3.02 9.21
CA TYR A 232 14.77 2.48 10.33
C TYR A 232 14.44 0.99 10.14
N SER A 233 14.05 0.59 8.92
CA SER A 233 13.79 -0.83 8.62
C SER A 233 15.06 -1.70 8.64
N LEU A 234 16.19 -1.14 8.21
CA LEU A 234 17.47 -1.85 8.17
C LEU A 234 18.03 -2.04 9.57
N TYR A 235 18.09 -0.99 10.38
CA TYR A 235 18.55 -1.09 11.77
C TYR A 235 17.69 -2.03 12.61
N TYR A 236 16.38 -2.10 12.34
CA TYR A 236 15.53 -3.09 12.99
C TYR A 236 15.93 -4.52 12.61
N LEU A 237 16.29 -4.76 11.35
CA LEU A 237 16.73 -6.08 10.88
C LEU A 237 18.09 -6.48 11.48
N GLU A 238 19.02 -5.54 11.61
CA GLU A 238 20.37 -5.77 12.16
C GLU A 238 20.34 -6.22 13.64
N GLN A 239 19.31 -5.85 14.41
CA GLN A 239 19.14 -6.28 15.81
C GLN A 239 18.99 -7.79 15.97
N TYR A 240 18.59 -8.51 14.91
CA TYR A 240 18.39 -9.96 14.95
C TYR A 240 19.66 -10.78 14.74
N GLY A 241 20.80 -10.13 14.52
CA GLY A 241 22.11 -10.77 14.52
C GLY A 241 23.01 -10.34 13.37
N PRO A 242 24.29 -10.77 13.41
CA PRO A 242 25.33 -10.34 12.47
C PRO A 242 25.07 -10.80 11.02
N VAL A 243 24.23 -11.82 10.83
CA VAL A 243 23.83 -12.30 9.49
C VAL A 243 22.95 -11.29 8.75
N TRP A 244 22.41 -10.30 9.46
CA TRP A 244 21.53 -9.27 8.93
C TRP A 244 22.20 -7.90 8.81
N GLU A 245 23.50 -7.81 9.08
CA GLU A 245 24.28 -6.58 8.94
C GLU A 245 24.28 -6.14 7.46
N VAL A 246 23.73 -4.96 7.21
CA VAL A 246 23.58 -4.41 5.86
C VAL A 246 24.56 -3.28 5.63
N PHE A 247 24.80 -2.45 6.64
CA PHE A 247 25.74 -1.35 6.54
C PHE A 247 27.19 -1.85 6.59
N PRO A 248 28.09 -1.30 5.77
CA PRO A 248 29.50 -1.64 5.86
C PRO A 248 30.06 -1.25 7.25
N PRO A 249 31.04 -2.00 7.78
CA PRO A 249 31.68 -1.64 9.05
C PRO A 249 32.18 -0.20 8.98
N LYS A 250 31.84 0.61 9.98
CA LYS A 250 32.37 1.97 10.08
C LYS A 250 33.89 1.86 10.15
N GLU A 251 34.57 2.37 9.13
CA GLU A 251 36.01 2.53 9.14
C GLU A 251 36.34 3.38 10.37
N THR A 252 36.94 2.77 11.40
CA THR A 252 37.38 3.52 12.57
C THR A 252 38.42 4.50 12.07
N LEU A 253 38.05 5.79 12.01
CA LEU A 253 39.01 6.85 11.75
C LEU A 253 40.22 6.59 12.66
N PRO A 254 41.46 6.57 12.12
CA PRO A 254 42.63 6.48 12.98
C PRO A 254 42.52 7.61 14.03
N PRO A 255 42.90 7.34 15.30
CA PRO A 255 42.81 8.35 16.34
C PRO A 255 43.43 9.63 15.81
N ILE A 256 42.68 10.73 15.88
CA ILE A 256 43.18 12.05 15.53
C ILE A 256 44.42 12.23 16.41
N HIS A 257 45.60 12.04 15.83
CA HIS A 257 46.82 12.49 16.46
C HIS A 257 46.62 13.99 16.63
N GLU A 258 46.34 14.42 17.87
CA GLU A 258 46.37 15.82 18.25
C GLU A 258 47.70 16.36 17.74
N ASN A 259 47.65 17.12 16.66
CA ASN A 259 48.84 17.70 16.08
C ASN A 259 49.23 18.86 17.01
N PRO A 260 50.35 18.79 17.75
CA PRO A 260 50.73 19.82 18.73
C PRO A 260 51.05 21.19 18.09
N VAL A 261 50.96 21.30 16.77
CA VAL A 261 51.29 22.50 15.98
C VAL A 261 50.24 23.62 16.10
N LEU A 262 49.07 23.38 16.74
CA LEU A 262 48.06 24.43 16.99
C LEU A 262 48.13 25.05 18.40
N MET A 263 49.19 24.79 19.18
CA MET A 263 49.47 25.46 20.46
C MET A 263 50.73 26.32 20.39
N VAL A 264 50.77 27.31 19.48
CA VAL A 264 51.73 28.42 19.49
C VAL A 264 51.00 29.73 19.29
#